data_AF-A0A060CGH8-F1
#
_entry.id   AF-A0A060CGH8-F1
#
_cell.length_a   1.000
_cell.length_b   1.000
_cell.length_c   1.000
_cell.angle_alpha   90.00
_cell.angle_beta   90.00
_cell.angle_gamma   90.00
#
_symmetry.space_group_name_H-M   'P 1'
#
loop_
_entity.id
_entity.type
_entity.pdbx_description
1 polymer ?
#
loop_
_entity_poly.entity_id
_entity_poly.type
_entity_poly.pdbx_seq_one_letter_code
_entity_poly.pdbx_strand_id
1 'polypeptide(L)'
;MGFRDSNQDLLGFVHMVPDRARTRLLDIASTQLPDGSAWHQYQPLTKRGNADIGGGFNDDPLWLVAAAHAYLAETGDWGILAETVPFDS
;
A
#
# COMPACT_ATOMS: atom_id res chain seq x y z
N MET A 1 9.74 2.72 -5.31
CA MET A 1 8.49 3.41 -4.93
C MET A 1 8.42 3.41 -3.42
N GLY A 2 8.28 4.57 -2.79
CA GLY A 2 8.16 4.65 -1.33
C GLY A 2 6.80 4.11 -0.87
N PHE A 3 6.75 3.47 0.30
CA PHE A 3 5.50 2.96 0.88
C PHE A 3 4.52 4.11 1.13
N ARG A 4 4.97 5.13 1.87
CA ARG A 4 4.22 6.38 2.07
C ARG A 4 3.86 7.07 0.76
N ASP A 5 4.82 7.26 -0.15
CA ASP A 5 4.59 8.02 -1.38
C ASP A 5 3.50 7.36 -2.24
N SER A 6 3.55 6.03 -2.36
CA SER A 6 2.57 5.29 -3.15
C SER A 6 1.16 5.35 -2.55
N ASN A 7 1.06 5.41 -1.22
CA ASN A 7 -0.21 5.60 -0.51
C ASN A 7 -0.76 7.03 -0.67
N GLN A 8 0.11 8.05 -0.66
CA GLN A 8 -0.31 9.43 -0.91
C GLN A 8 -0.74 9.64 -2.37
N ASP A 9 -0.03 9.02 -3.32
CA ASP A 9 -0.40 9.06 -4.74
C ASP A 9 -1.80 8.48 -4.97
N LEU A 10 -2.16 7.39 -4.27
CA LEU A 10 -3.49 6.76 -4.36
C LEU A 10 -4.63 7.76 -4.08
N LEU A 11 -4.43 8.68 -3.13
CA LEU A 11 -5.42 9.73 -2.82
C LEU A 11 -5.70 10.63 -4.04
N GLY A 12 -4.67 10.89 -4.84
CA GLY A 12 -4.74 11.75 -6.01
C GLY A 12 -5.26 11.06 -7.28
N PHE A 13 -5.17 9.73 -7.40
CA PHE A 13 -5.51 9.03 -8.64
C PHE A 13 -6.65 8.01 -8.56
N VAL A 14 -7.18 7.71 -7.37
CA VAL A 14 -8.21 6.67 -7.22
C VAL A 14 -9.47 6.93 -8.07
N HIS A 15 -9.91 8.17 -8.17
CA HIS A 15 -11.05 8.59 -9.00
C HIS A 15 -10.81 8.46 -10.52
N MET A 16 -9.54 8.41 -10.95
CA MET A 16 -9.20 8.30 -12.37
C MET A 16 -9.17 6.86 -12.84
N VAL A 17 -8.62 5.94 -12.04
CA VAL A 17 -8.39 4.54 -12.40
C VAL A 17 -8.56 3.60 -11.20
N PRO A 18 -9.79 3.41 -10.68
CA PRO A 18 -10.04 2.71 -9.42
C PRO A 18 -9.55 1.25 -9.42
N ASP A 19 -9.66 0.52 -10.54
CA ASP A 19 -9.17 -0.87 -10.64
C ASP A 19 -7.64 -0.96 -10.46
N ARG A 20 -6.91 0.04 -10.97
CA ARG A 20 -5.46 0.13 -10.77
C ARG A 20 -5.10 0.57 -9.37
N ALA A 21 -5.93 1.43 -8.75
CA ALA A 21 -5.78 1.82 -7.35
C ALA A 21 -5.96 0.61 -6.42
N ARG A 22 -6.98 -0.22 -6.66
CA ARG A 22 -7.21 -1.49 -5.94
C ARG A 22 -5.98 -2.39 -6.01
N THR A 23 -5.50 -2.65 -7.22
CA THR A 23 -4.31 -3.50 -7.45
C THR A 23 -3.08 -2.93 -6.74
N ARG A 24 -2.87 -1.61 -6.82
CA ARG A 24 -1.75 -0.95 -6.15
C ARG A 24 -1.84 -1.05 -4.62
N LEU A 25 -3.02 -0.87 -4.04
CA LEU A 25 -3.20 -0.97 -2.59
C LEU A 25 -2.81 -2.37 -2.10
N LEU A 26 -3.26 -3.42 -2.78
CA LEU A 26 -2.92 -4.82 -2.47
C LEU A 26 -1.42 -5.10 -2.66
N ASP A 27 -0.81 -4.58 -3.73
CA ASP A 27 0.64 -4.68 -3.95
C ASP A 27 1.44 -4.03 -2.81
N ILE A 28 1.06 -2.82 -2.37
CA ILE A 28 1.73 -2.14 -1.25
C ILE A 28 1.54 -2.93 0.04
N ALA A 29 0.31 -3.36 0.34
CA ALA A 29 0.00 -4.14 1.53
C ALA A 29 0.80 -5.45 1.60
N SER A 30 1.09 -6.09 0.45
CA SER A 30 1.89 -7.32 0.38
C SER A 30 3.35 -7.15 0.83
N THR A 31 3.83 -5.91 0.89
CA THR A 31 5.18 -5.57 1.38
C THR A 31 5.22 -5.20 2.86
N GLN A 32 4.08 -5.20 3.56
CA GLN A 32 4.03 -4.98 4.99
C GLN A 32 4.69 -6.16 5.73
N LEU A 33 5.34 -5.88 6.87
CA LEU A 33 5.93 -6.88 7.75
C LEU A 33 4.88 -7.40 8.76
N PRO A 34 5.04 -8.63 9.29
CA PRO A 34 4.06 -9.23 10.21
C PRO A 34 3.84 -8.46 11.53
N ASP A 35 4.77 -7.60 11.92
CA ASP A 35 4.66 -6.75 13.12
C ASP A 35 3.91 -5.43 12.85
N GLY A 36 3.42 -5.24 11.62
CA GLY A 36 2.72 -4.05 11.16
C GLY A 36 3.63 -2.96 10.60
N SER A 37 4.95 -3.07 10.76
CA SER A 37 5.89 -2.17 10.12
C SER A 37 5.95 -2.41 8.61
N ALA A 38 6.61 -1.51 7.87
CA ALA A 38 6.75 -1.62 6.43
C ALA A 38 8.18 -1.30 5.99
N TRP A 39 8.58 -1.88 4.86
CA TRP A 39 9.74 -1.38 4.13
C TRP A 39 9.48 0.05 3.67
N HIS A 40 10.42 0.96 3.91
CA HIS A 40 10.24 2.35 3.52
C HIS A 40 10.11 2.53 2.00
N GLN A 41 10.80 1.67 1.26
CA GLN A 41 10.76 1.63 -0.19
C GLN A 41 10.63 0.19 -0.67
N TYR A 42 9.90 -0.01 -1.75
CA TYR A 42 9.85 -1.26 -2.51
C TYR A 42 10.23 -1.04 -3.97
N GLN A 43 10.74 -2.07 -4.64
CA GLN A 43 11.14 -2.02 -6.03
C GLN A 43 9.95 -2.39 -6.94
N PRO A 44 9.42 -1.49 -7.79
CA PRO A 44 8.15 -1.73 -8.50
C PRO A 44 8.19 -2.91 -9.47
N LEU A 45 9.37 -3.18 -10.06
CA LEU A 45 9.53 -4.28 -11.01
C LEU A 45 9.52 -5.65 -10.35
N THR A 46 9.98 -5.74 -9.09
CA THR A 46 10.08 -7.01 -8.35
C THR A 46 9.03 -7.15 -7.26
N LYS A 47 8.35 -6.04 -6.92
CA LYS A 47 7.40 -5.90 -5.81
C LYS A 47 7.99 -6.16 -4.41
N ARG A 48 9.31 -6.22 -4.27
CA ARG A 48 9.97 -6.50 -2.98
C ARG A 48 10.41 -5.25 -2.25
N GLY A 49 10.41 -5.32 -0.91
CA GLY A 49 11.02 -4.32 -0.03
C GLY A 49 12.50 -4.10 -0.32
N ASN A 50 12.96 -2.86 -0.18
CA ASN A 50 14.35 -2.47 -0.36
C ASN A 50 15.07 -2.38 0.99
N ALA A 51 15.91 -3.37 1.29
CA ALA A 51 16.72 -3.41 2.50
C ALA A 51 17.81 -2.31 2.57
N ASP A 52 18.17 -1.68 1.44
CA ASP A 52 19.22 -0.65 1.40
C ASP A 52 18.81 0.65 2.09
N ILE A 53 17.50 0.96 2.10
CA ILE A 53 16.92 2.10 2.84
C ILE A 53 16.30 1.62 4.16
N GLY A 54 15.92 0.34 4.24
CA GLY A 54 15.45 -0.30 5.46
C GLY A 54 14.00 0.03 5.81
N GLY A 55 13.69 -0.12 7.10
CA GLY A 55 12.42 0.23 7.73
C GLY A 55 12.63 1.18 8.92
N GLY A 56 11.67 1.23 9.84
CA GLY A 56 11.77 2.04 11.07
C GLY A 56 11.22 3.47 10.96
N PHE A 57 10.56 3.80 9.85
CA PHE A 57 9.78 5.02 9.67
C PHE A 57 8.37 4.77 10.18
N ASN A 58 8.13 5.09 11.45
CA ASN A 58 6.92 4.68 12.17
C ASN A 58 5.62 5.31 11.65
N ASP A 59 5.69 6.27 10.72
CA ASP A 59 4.52 6.84 10.05
C ASP A 59 4.06 6.01 8.84
N ASP A 60 4.95 5.20 8.23
CA ASP A 60 4.65 4.43 7.02
C ASP A 60 3.38 3.57 7.17
N PRO A 61 3.19 2.77 8.24
CA PRO A 61 2.03 1.88 8.35
C PRO A 61 0.67 2.60 8.29
N LEU A 62 0.58 3.82 8.82
CA LEU A 62 -0.69 4.56 8.87
C LEU A 62 -1.11 5.09 7.49
N TRP A 63 -0.18 5.27 6.56
CA TRP A 63 -0.50 5.67 5.21
C TRP A 63 -1.30 4.61 4.44
N LEU A 64 -1.10 3.32 4.75
CA LEU A 64 -1.90 2.24 4.16
C LEU A 64 -3.38 2.34 4.57
N VAL A 65 -3.65 2.69 5.83
CA VAL A 65 -5.01 2.91 6.33
C VAL A 65 -5.66 4.10 5.63
N ALA A 66 -4.91 5.20 5.46
CA ALA A 66 -5.41 6.39 4.77
C ALA A 66 -5.77 6.10 3.31
N ALA A 67 -4.92 5.35 2.59
CA ALA A 67 -5.17 4.97 1.20
C ALA A 67 -6.34 3.98 1.08
N ALA A 68 -6.45 3.01 1.99
CA ALA A 68 -7.58 2.07 2.02
C ALA A 68 -8.91 2.80 2.26
N HIS A 69 -8.94 3.76 3.19
CA HIS A 69 -10.12 4.60 3.42
C HIS A 69 -10.48 5.42 2.18
N ALA A 70 -9.50 6.08 1.54
CA ALA A 70 -9.76 6.86 0.33
C ALA A 70 -10.30 5.99 -0.81
N TYR A 71 -9.76 4.78 -0.98
CA TYR A 71 -10.28 3.82 -1.94
C TYR A 71 -11.73 3.41 -1.66
N LEU A 72 -12.04 3.08 -0.41
CA LEU A 72 -13.41 2.72 0.00
C LEU A 72 -14.37 3.90 -0.17
N ALA A 73 -13.96 5.12 0.19
CA ALA A 73 -14.78 6.31 0.07
C ALA A 73 -15.11 6.66 -1.39
N GLU A 74 -14.15 6.46 -2.30
CA GLU A 74 -14.36 6.71 -3.73
C GLU A 74 -15.21 5.62 -4.41
N THR A 75 -14.98 4.34 -4.06
CA THR A 75 -15.51 3.20 -4.85
C THR A 75 -16.66 2.46 -4.19
N GLY A 76 -16.74 2.46 -2.87
CA GLY A 76 -17.64 1.58 -2.11
C GLY A 76 -17.30 0.09 -2.20
N ASP A 77 -16.14 -0.31 -2.76
CA ASP A 77 -15.72 -1.72 -2.84
C ASP A 77 -15.20 -2.23 -1.48
N TRP A 78 -16.14 -2.57 -0.59
CA TRP A 78 -15.83 -3.21 0.69
C TRP A 78 -15.21 -4.60 0.54
N GLY A 79 -15.32 -5.23 -0.64
CA GLY A 79 -14.73 -6.54 -0.90
C GLY A 79 -13.21 -6.55 -0.78
N ILE A 80 -12.55 -5.41 -0.99
CA ILE A 80 -11.10 -5.27 -0.82
C ILE A 80 -10.62 -5.64 0.60
N LEU A 81 -11.43 -5.42 1.65
CA LEU A 81 -11.07 -5.74 3.03
C LEU A 81 -11.10 -7.24 3.34
N ALA A 82 -11.69 -8.05 2.46
CA ALA A 82 -11.71 -9.51 2.56
C ALA A 82 -10.61 -10.18 1.73
N GLU A 83 -9.81 -9.40 0.99
CA GLU A 83 -8.72 -9.93 0.18
C GLU A 83 -7.62 -10.52 1.06
N THR A 84 -7.14 -11.70 0.69
CA THR A 84 -5.99 -12.31 1.37
C THR A 84 -4.72 -11.74 0.78
N VAL A 85 -3.98 -10.98 1.61
CA VAL A 85 -2.69 -10.39 1.23
C VAL A 85 -1.60 -10.99 2.12
N PRO A 86 -0.47 -11.47 1.55
CA PRO A 86 0.66 -11.96 2.33
C PRO A 86 1.38 -10.82 3.05
N PHE A 87 2.22 -11.16 4.02
CA PHE A 87 3.24 -10.24 4.55
C PHE A 87 4.58 -10.53 3.89
N ASP A 88 5.35 -9.48 3.58
CA ASP A 88 6.72 -9.50 3.05
C ASP A 88 6.93 -10.39 1.79
N SER A 89 6.13 -10.18 0.72
CA SER A 89 6.21 -10.97 -0.53
C SER A 89 6.70 -10.21 -1.76
#